data_AF-A0A9D6QVN2-F1
#
_entry.id   AF-A0A9D6QVN2-F1
#
_cell.length_a   1.000
_cell.length_b   1.000
_cell.length_c   1.000
_cell.angle_alpha   90.00
_cell.angle_beta   90.00
_cell.angle_gamma   90.00
#
_symmetry.space_group_name_H-M   'P 1'
#
loop_
_entity.id
_entity.type
_entity.pdbx_description
1 polymer ?
#
loop_
_entity_poly.entity_id
_entity_poly.type
_entity_poly.pdbx_seq_one_letter_code
_entity_poly.pdbx_strand_id
1 'polypeptide(L)'
;VVAAPPRPNKARKNLRRPRCDSGDDMIFIDDESMPIINGTGSEDYFLGAWDFGGRDTPVPFAHLYSGAPFMSSPERTGGRYCLYRWHADNPVTFTRYLRHTMEHGHGNHRADNYYSCCYWYQTEPHMEFPALPPVEKRIPVLQKVAGPGSAQG
;
A
#
# COMPACT_ATOMS: atom_id res chain seq x y z
N VAL A 1 -8.47 -2.18 8.93
CA VAL A 1 -8.39 -0.73 8.63
C VAL A 1 -7.42 -0.08 9.58
N VAL A 2 -6.12 -0.21 9.29
CA VAL A 2 -5.10 0.62 9.92
C VAL A 2 -4.81 1.74 8.92
N ALA A 3 -5.33 2.93 9.18
CA ALA A 3 -4.90 4.12 8.47
C ALA A 3 -3.58 4.55 9.15
N ALA A 4 -2.45 4.36 8.49
CA ALA A 4 -1.20 4.92 8.97
C ALA A 4 -1.24 6.44 8.74
N PRO A 5 -0.99 7.28 9.75
CA PRO A 5 -0.91 8.72 9.53
C PRO A 5 0.28 9.03 8.61
N PRO A 6 0.16 10.03 7.72
CA PRO A 6 1.26 10.42 6.84
C PRO A 6 2.46 10.86 7.68
N ARG A 7 3.64 10.31 7.36
CA ARG A 7 4.90 10.67 8.02
C ARG A 7 5.50 11.92 7.36
N PRO A 8 6.17 12.81 8.12
CA PRO A 8 6.83 13.99 7.57
C PRO A 8 7.94 13.60 6.59
N ASN A 9 7.95 14.27 5.44
CA ASN A 9 8.76 13.94 4.27
C ASN A 9 10.28 14.08 4.55
N LYS A 10 11.07 13.03 4.29
CA LYS A 10 12.54 13.13 4.17
C LYS A 10 12.88 13.44 2.71
N ALA A 11 12.85 14.71 2.34
CA ALA A 11 13.13 15.16 0.98
C ALA A 11 14.54 14.74 0.52
N ARG A 12 14.63 13.75 -0.39
CA ARG A 12 15.84 13.45 -1.19
C ARG A 12 15.64 14.04 -2.60
N LYS A 13 16.60 14.84 -3.06
CA LYS A 13 16.47 15.75 -4.22
C LYS A 13 16.47 15.08 -5.62
N ASN A 14 16.60 13.76 -5.76
CA ASN A 14 16.91 13.13 -7.06
C ASN A 14 16.02 11.93 -7.46
N LEU A 15 14.79 11.78 -6.95
CA LEU A 15 13.90 10.70 -7.45
C LEU A 15 13.16 11.12 -8.73
N ARG A 16 13.08 10.17 -9.69
CA ARG A 16 12.17 10.26 -10.85
C ARG A 16 10.73 10.52 -10.34
N ARG A 17 9.89 11.12 -11.22
CA ARG A 17 8.52 11.57 -10.90
C ARG A 17 7.75 10.56 -10.02
N PRO A 18 6.92 11.02 -9.08
CA PRO A 18 6.31 10.16 -8.08
C PRO A 18 5.33 9.18 -8.74
N ARG A 19 5.77 7.93 -8.90
CA ARG A 19 4.95 6.81 -9.37
C ARG A 19 4.39 6.01 -8.20
N CYS A 20 3.24 5.35 -8.41
CA CYS A 20 2.60 4.58 -7.35
C CYS A 20 3.29 3.23 -7.11
N ASP A 21 4.06 2.76 -8.11
CA ASP A 21 4.79 1.51 -8.13
C ASP A 21 5.81 1.32 -7.00
N SER A 22 6.53 2.36 -6.62
CA SER A 22 7.85 2.18 -5.99
C SER A 22 7.87 1.72 -4.53
N GLY A 23 6.71 1.46 -3.90
CA GLY A 23 6.64 1.07 -2.50
C GLY A 23 6.61 -0.45 -2.33
N ASP A 24 7.64 -1.02 -1.71
CA ASP A 24 7.74 -2.47 -1.52
C ASP A 24 6.81 -2.97 -0.41
N ASP A 25 6.24 -4.17 -0.59
CA ASP A 25 5.69 -4.93 0.54
C ASP A 25 6.80 -5.65 1.29
N MET A 26 6.65 -5.72 2.61
CA MET A 26 7.57 -6.43 3.50
C MET A 26 6.75 -7.28 4.45
N ILE A 27 7.01 -8.59 4.45
CA ILE A 27 6.34 -9.55 5.31
C ILE A 27 7.35 -10.15 6.29
N PHE A 28 7.09 -9.90 7.56
CA PHE A 28 7.82 -10.43 8.71
C PHE A 28 7.07 -11.64 9.22
N ILE A 29 7.74 -12.77 9.29
CA ILE A 29 7.16 -14.06 9.67
C ILE A 29 8.03 -14.64 10.77
N ASP A 30 7.41 -14.90 11.92
CA ASP A 30 8.02 -15.42 13.14
C ASP A 30 9.13 -14.55 13.76
N ASP A 31 9.82 -13.71 13.01
CA ASP A 31 10.83 -12.76 13.49
C ASP A 31 10.46 -11.33 13.08
N GLU A 32 10.45 -10.40 14.05
CA GLU A 32 10.17 -8.99 13.81
C GLU A 32 11.38 -8.21 13.25
N SER A 33 12.60 -8.71 13.48
CA SER A 33 13.82 -7.98 13.18
C SER A 33 14.11 -7.83 11.69
N MET A 34 13.69 -8.81 10.88
CA MET A 34 13.97 -8.84 9.44
C MET A 34 12.79 -9.43 8.65
N PRO A 35 12.34 -8.77 7.56
CA PRO A 35 11.34 -9.35 6.67
C PRO A 35 11.95 -10.49 5.86
N ILE A 36 11.23 -11.60 5.74
CA ILE A 36 11.68 -12.75 4.94
C ILE A 36 11.10 -12.74 3.53
N ILE A 37 10.02 -11.99 3.31
CA ILE A 37 9.48 -11.69 1.98
C ILE A 37 9.63 -10.18 1.77
N ASN A 38 10.33 -9.82 0.71
CA ASN A 38 10.49 -8.44 0.25
C ASN A 38 9.98 -8.38 -1.18
N GLY A 39 9.00 -7.53 -1.41
CA GLY A 39 8.48 -7.20 -2.73
C GLY A 39 9.38 -6.25 -3.50
N THR A 40 8.89 -5.87 -4.67
CA THR A 40 9.60 -5.01 -5.63
C THR A 40 8.80 -3.75 -6.02
N GLY A 41 7.53 -3.72 -5.63
CA GLY A 41 6.62 -2.64 -5.91
C GLY A 41 5.21 -2.96 -5.46
N SER A 42 4.43 -1.91 -5.22
CA SER A 42 3.05 -2.04 -4.76
C SER A 42 2.19 -2.67 -5.86
N GLU A 43 2.39 -2.31 -7.13
CA GLU A 43 1.68 -2.91 -8.25
C GLU A 43 2.06 -4.36 -8.48
N ASP A 44 3.35 -4.68 -8.34
CA ASP A 44 3.87 -6.04 -8.47
C ASP A 44 3.23 -6.96 -7.42
N TYR A 45 3.08 -6.46 -6.18
CA TYR A 45 2.37 -7.18 -5.14
C TYR A 45 0.91 -7.47 -5.51
N PHE A 46 0.23 -6.61 -6.27
CA PHE A 46 -1.15 -6.88 -6.73
C PHE A 46 -1.23 -7.58 -8.09
N LEU A 47 -0.13 -8.18 -8.56
CA LEU A 47 0.00 -8.87 -9.85
C LEU A 47 -0.28 -7.96 -11.05
N GLY A 48 -0.02 -6.66 -10.90
CA GLY A 48 0.11 -5.74 -12.01
C GLY A 48 1.54 -5.71 -12.55
N ALA A 49 1.80 -4.72 -13.39
CA ALA A 49 3.14 -4.29 -13.79
C ALA A 49 3.02 -2.87 -14.37
N TRP A 50 4.13 -2.12 -14.42
CA TRP A 50 4.20 -0.82 -15.10
C TRP A 50 3.07 0.13 -14.69
N ASP A 51 2.88 0.32 -13.38
CA ASP A 51 1.82 1.18 -12.81
C ASP A 51 0.41 0.86 -13.32
N PHE A 52 0.11 -0.42 -13.58
CA PHE A 52 -1.17 -0.89 -14.13
C PHE A 52 -1.54 -0.28 -15.49
N GLY A 53 -0.53 0.04 -16.31
CA GLY A 53 -0.67 0.76 -17.58
C GLY A 53 -0.39 2.26 -17.48
N GLY A 54 0.08 2.73 -16.32
CA GLY A 54 0.55 4.09 -16.08
C GLY A 54 -0.52 5.16 -16.15
N ARG A 55 -0.07 6.41 -16.24
CA ARG A 55 -0.91 7.61 -16.27
C ARG A 55 -1.94 7.64 -17.41
N ASP A 56 -1.56 7.15 -18.59
CA ASP A 56 -2.24 7.45 -19.85
C ASP A 56 -3.04 6.26 -20.40
N THR A 57 -2.66 5.04 -20.04
CA THR A 57 -3.33 3.81 -20.50
C THR A 57 -3.68 2.85 -19.35
N PRO A 58 -4.23 3.32 -18.22
CA PRO A 58 -4.61 2.43 -17.13
C PRO A 58 -5.78 1.53 -17.55
N VAL A 59 -5.68 0.23 -17.28
CA VAL A 59 -6.76 -0.72 -17.57
C VAL A 59 -7.18 -1.45 -16.30
N PRO A 60 -8.37 -1.14 -15.73
CA PRO A 60 -8.91 -1.88 -14.60
C PRO A 60 -9.10 -3.36 -14.92
N PHE A 61 -8.84 -4.21 -13.93
CA PHE A 61 -9.02 -5.65 -14.07
C PHE A 61 -9.49 -6.26 -12.74
N ALA A 62 -10.15 -7.41 -12.84
CA ALA A 62 -10.66 -8.16 -11.69
C ALA A 62 -10.55 -9.67 -11.98
N HIS A 63 -9.53 -10.31 -11.41
CA HIS A 63 -9.38 -11.76 -11.45
C HIS A 63 -9.86 -12.38 -10.14
N LEU A 64 -9.92 -13.70 -10.06
CA LEU A 64 -10.43 -14.39 -8.88
C LEU A 64 -9.67 -14.01 -7.59
N TYR A 65 -8.33 -13.99 -7.66
CA TYR A 65 -7.48 -13.79 -6.48
C TYR A 65 -6.75 -12.44 -6.45
N SER A 66 -6.75 -11.67 -7.53
CA SER A 66 -6.15 -10.32 -7.52
C SER A 66 -6.88 -9.39 -8.48
N GLY A 67 -6.76 -8.09 -8.25
CA GLY A 67 -7.40 -7.11 -9.12
C GLY A 67 -7.09 -5.66 -8.77
N ALA A 68 -7.22 -4.81 -9.77
CA ALA A 68 -7.32 -3.36 -9.66
C ALA A 68 -8.66 -2.90 -10.27
N PRO A 69 -9.81 -3.22 -9.64
CA PRO A 69 -11.14 -3.00 -10.25
C PRO A 69 -11.49 -1.52 -10.39
N PHE A 70 -10.82 -0.63 -9.66
CA PHE A 70 -11.06 0.81 -9.75
C PHE A 70 -9.74 1.57 -9.76
N MET A 71 -9.58 2.40 -10.80
CA MET A 71 -8.49 3.35 -10.93
C MET A 71 -9.07 4.67 -11.44
N SER A 72 -8.75 5.76 -10.75
CA SER A 72 -9.21 7.11 -11.12
C SER A 72 -8.04 8.05 -11.07
N SER A 73 -7.80 8.78 -12.16
CA SER A 73 -6.67 9.70 -12.32
C SER A 73 -5.33 9.11 -11.84
N PRO A 74 -4.93 7.93 -12.36
CA PRO A 74 -3.71 7.26 -11.93
C PRO A 74 -2.49 8.15 -12.17
N GLU A 75 -1.50 7.99 -11.29
CA GLU A 75 -0.24 8.76 -11.26
C GLU A 75 -0.41 10.29 -11.21
N ARG A 76 -1.60 10.77 -10.79
CA ARG A 76 -1.89 12.20 -10.60
C ARG A 76 -2.21 12.47 -9.14
N THR A 77 -2.01 13.72 -8.72
CA THR A 77 -2.43 14.17 -7.37
C THR A 77 -3.92 13.92 -7.17
N GLY A 78 -4.27 13.26 -6.08
CA GLY A 78 -5.66 12.88 -5.80
C GLY A 78 -6.16 11.65 -6.58
N GLY A 79 -5.27 11.00 -7.34
CA GLY A 79 -5.54 9.70 -7.94
C GLY A 79 -5.93 8.67 -6.89
N ARG A 80 -6.77 7.72 -7.30
CA ARG A 80 -7.35 6.70 -6.42
C ARG A 80 -7.20 5.33 -7.07
N TYR A 81 -6.85 4.37 -6.26
CA TYR A 81 -6.74 2.96 -6.63
C TYR A 81 -7.49 2.14 -5.59
N CYS A 82 -8.28 1.17 -6.05
CA CYS A 82 -8.77 0.09 -5.21
C CYS A 82 -8.12 -1.20 -5.71
N LEU A 83 -7.36 -1.85 -4.84
CA LEU A 83 -6.57 -3.03 -5.16
C LEU A 83 -6.94 -4.16 -4.19
N TYR A 84 -6.90 -5.41 -4.65
CA TYR A 84 -7.04 -6.57 -3.77
C TYR A 84 -6.11 -7.71 -4.20
N ARG A 85 -5.70 -8.50 -3.21
CA ARG A 85 -5.01 -9.78 -3.41
C ARG A 85 -5.43 -10.76 -2.31
N TRP A 86 -5.74 -11.98 -2.72
CA TRP A 86 -6.07 -13.11 -1.90
C TRP A 86 -4.95 -14.14 -2.02
N HIS A 87 -4.40 -14.57 -0.88
CA HIS A 87 -3.41 -15.65 -0.82
C HIS A 87 -4.13 -16.97 -0.55
N ALA A 88 -4.83 -17.47 -1.56
CA ALA A 88 -5.71 -18.64 -1.42
C ALA A 88 -4.93 -19.95 -1.49
N ASP A 89 -4.36 -20.26 -2.65
CA ASP A 89 -3.51 -21.43 -2.89
C ASP A 89 -2.07 -21.24 -2.40
N ASN A 90 -1.68 -20.00 -2.13
CA ASN A 90 -0.34 -19.60 -1.70
C ASN A 90 -0.36 -18.85 -0.34
N PRO A 91 -0.92 -19.44 0.74
CA PRO A 91 -1.09 -18.74 2.01
C PRO A 91 0.26 -18.32 2.62
N VAL A 92 0.28 -17.13 3.20
CA VAL A 92 1.38 -16.66 4.04
C VAL A 92 1.20 -17.26 5.44
N THR A 93 1.98 -18.28 5.76
CA THR A 93 1.89 -19.00 7.04
C THR A 93 2.84 -18.42 8.10
N PHE A 94 2.47 -18.55 9.36
CA PHE A 94 3.26 -18.12 10.52
C PHE A 94 2.95 -18.99 11.74
N THR A 95 3.87 -19.02 12.70
CA THR A 95 3.73 -19.79 13.94
C THR A 95 3.45 -18.90 15.15
N ARG A 96 4.18 -17.79 15.27
CA ARG A 96 4.16 -16.91 16.45
C ARG A 96 3.99 -15.44 16.12
N TYR A 97 4.36 -15.02 14.91
CA TYR A 97 4.37 -13.60 14.56
C TYR A 97 4.13 -13.40 13.07
N LEU A 98 3.25 -12.46 12.74
CA LEU A 98 3.03 -11.99 11.38
C LEU A 98 2.90 -10.47 11.40
N ARG A 99 3.71 -9.79 10.59
CA ARG A 99 3.52 -8.38 10.28
C ARG A 99 3.70 -8.19 8.79
N HIS A 100 2.72 -7.57 8.16
CA HIS A 100 2.78 -7.17 6.76
C HIS A 100 2.70 -5.66 6.66
N THR A 101 3.72 -5.05 6.06
CA THR A 101 3.81 -3.61 5.83
C THR A 101 3.99 -3.33 4.34
N MET A 102 3.56 -2.15 3.91
CA MET A 102 3.76 -1.67 2.54
C MET A 102 4.33 -0.26 2.62
N GLU A 103 5.36 0.02 1.84
CA GLU A 103 5.95 1.36 1.78
C GLU A 103 5.05 2.36 1.03
N HIS A 104 5.12 3.63 1.44
CA HIS A 104 4.46 4.73 0.73
C HIS A 104 5.43 5.30 -0.32
N GLY A 105 5.55 4.60 -1.44
CA GLY A 105 6.64 4.79 -2.40
C GLY A 105 8.02 4.46 -1.83
N HIS A 106 9.03 4.40 -2.69
CA HIS A 106 10.37 3.93 -2.32
C HIS A 106 10.94 4.67 -1.11
N GLY A 107 11.27 3.96 -0.03
CA GLY A 107 11.80 4.58 1.18
C GLY A 107 10.80 5.51 1.89
N ASN A 108 9.50 5.27 1.71
CA ASN A 108 8.39 6.02 2.31
C ASN A 108 8.41 7.52 1.98
N HIS A 109 8.81 7.89 0.76
CA HIS A 109 8.95 9.30 0.35
C HIS A 109 7.62 9.97 -0.03
N ARG A 110 6.54 9.20 -0.20
CA ARG A 110 5.22 9.71 -0.60
C ARG A 110 4.32 9.90 0.61
N ALA A 111 3.34 10.79 0.47
CA ALA A 111 2.34 11.09 1.48
C ALA A 111 0.94 10.76 0.98
N ASP A 112 0.79 9.55 0.44
CA ASP A 112 -0.51 9.03 0.01
C ASP A 112 -1.34 8.58 1.21
N ASN A 113 -2.67 8.59 1.08
CA ASN A 113 -3.56 8.02 2.07
C ASN A 113 -3.76 6.52 1.80
N TYR A 114 -3.27 5.66 2.70
CA TYR A 114 -3.46 4.21 2.59
C TYR A 114 -4.55 3.74 3.55
N TYR A 115 -5.47 2.93 3.03
CA TYR A 115 -6.51 2.27 3.80
C TYR A 115 -6.54 0.79 3.40
N SER A 116 -6.35 -0.10 4.36
CA SER A 116 -6.30 -1.55 4.09
C SER A 116 -7.20 -2.35 5.01
N CYS A 117 -7.70 -3.46 4.49
CA CYS A 117 -8.30 -4.54 5.26
C CYS A 117 -7.49 -5.80 5.00
N CYS A 118 -7.21 -6.57 6.05
CA CYS A 118 -6.50 -7.84 5.95
C CYS A 118 -7.36 -8.90 6.60
N TYR A 119 -7.36 -10.09 6.00
CA TYR A 119 -8.05 -11.28 6.50
C TYR A 119 -6.99 -12.35 6.75
N TRP A 120 -7.06 -12.99 7.91
CA TRP A 120 -6.16 -14.06 8.28
C TRP A 120 -6.85 -15.02 9.24
N TYR A 121 -6.25 -16.18 9.42
CA TYR A 121 -6.68 -17.18 10.40
C TYR A 121 -5.54 -17.41 11.39
N GLN A 122 -5.88 -17.53 12.66
CA GLN A 122 -4.93 -17.90 13.71
C GLN A 122 -5.63 -18.70 14.81
N THR A 123 -4.85 -19.48 15.54
CA THR A 123 -5.30 -20.13 16.78
C THR A 123 -5.35 -19.14 17.94
N GLU A 124 -6.23 -19.39 18.90
CA GLU A 124 -6.31 -18.64 20.16
C GLU A 124 -5.20 -19.06 21.15
N PRO A 125 -4.78 -18.16 22.06
CA PRO A 125 -5.23 -16.77 22.22
C PRO A 125 -4.56 -15.81 21.22
N HIS A 126 -5.31 -14.84 20.73
CA HIS A 126 -4.76 -13.71 19.97
C HIS A 126 -4.52 -12.46 20.85
N MET A 127 -3.67 -11.54 20.39
CA MET A 127 -3.53 -10.22 20.99
C MET A 127 -4.82 -9.40 20.77
N GLU A 128 -5.16 -8.52 21.71
CA GLU A 128 -6.30 -7.61 21.51
C GLU A 128 -6.12 -6.77 20.24
N PHE A 129 -7.20 -6.64 19.48
CA PHE A 129 -7.18 -5.80 18.29
C PHE A 129 -7.15 -4.32 18.67
N PRO A 130 -6.34 -3.50 17.99
CA PRO A 130 -6.37 -2.06 18.21
C PRO A 130 -7.76 -1.52 17.82
N ALA A 131 -8.24 -0.54 18.59
CA ALA A 131 -9.50 0.13 18.27
C ALA A 131 -9.45 0.75 16.88
N LEU A 132 -10.56 0.67 16.15
CA LEU A 132 -10.67 1.32 14.85
C LEU A 132 -10.54 2.85 15.01
N PRO A 133 -9.83 3.54 14.10
CA PRO A 133 -9.81 4.99 14.09
C PRO A 133 -11.23 5.58 13.98
N PRO A 134 -11.49 6.76 14.59
CA PRO A 134 -12.75 7.48 14.41
C PRO A 134 -13.11 7.69 12.94
N VAL A 135 -14.41 7.81 12.63
CA VAL A 135 -14.91 7.97 11.25
C VAL A 135 -14.23 9.13 10.54
N GLU A 136 -14.02 10.23 11.23
CA GLU A 136 -13.47 11.48 10.70
C GLU A 136 -12.02 11.28 10.19
N LYS A 137 -11.27 10.36 10.82
CA LYS A 137 -9.89 10.01 10.40
C LYS A 137 -9.85 8.99 9.27
N ARG A 138 -10.99 8.41 8.88
CA ARG A 138 -11.12 7.41 7.81
C ARG A 138 -11.65 7.99 6.50
N ILE A 139 -11.99 9.28 6.48
CA ILE A 139 -12.40 9.98 5.27
C ILE A 139 -11.15 10.49 4.55
N PRO A 140 -10.94 10.15 3.26
CA PRO A 140 -9.77 10.59 2.52
C PRO A 140 -9.78 12.10 2.31
N VAL A 141 -8.71 12.77 2.74
CA VAL A 141 -8.50 14.21 2.53
C VAL A 141 -7.29 14.41 1.64
N LEU A 142 -7.45 15.27 0.63
CA LEU A 142 -6.33 15.73 -0.20
C LEU A 142 -5.42 16.62 0.65
N GLN A 143 -4.21 16.15 0.93
CA GLN A 143 -3.21 16.93 1.65
C GLN A 143 -2.25 17.60 0.66
N LYS A 144 -2.07 18.92 0.79
CA LYS A 144 -1.00 19.62 0.09
C LYS A 144 0.31 19.33 0.81
N VAL A 145 1.13 18.46 0.22
CA VAL A 145 2.47 18.13 0.74
C VAL A 145 3.54 18.78 -0.13
N ALA A 146 4.64 19.22 0.48
CA ALA A 146 5.80 19.73 -0.26
C ALA A 146 6.57 18.56 -0.89
N GLY A 147 6.73 18.56 -2.23
CA GLY A 147 7.46 17.52 -2.96
C GLY A 147 7.45 17.73 -4.49
N PRO A 148 8.26 17.00 -5.26
CA PRO A 148 8.23 17.06 -6.72
C PRO A 148 6.88 16.53 -7.24
N GLY A 149 6.10 17.35 -7.94
CA GLY A 149 4.77 16.98 -8.45
C GLY A 149 3.59 17.47 -7.60
N SER A 150 3.82 18.15 -6.47
CA SER A 150 2.79 18.93 -5.81
C SER A 150 2.39 20.10 -6.72
N ALA A 151 1.11 20.21 -7.08
CA ALA A 151 0.61 21.34 -7.86
C ALA A 151 1.02 22.67 -7.19
N GLN A 152 1.92 23.41 -7.86
CA GLN A 152 2.09 24.84 -7.65
C GLN A 152 0.99 25.52 -8.47
N GLY A 153 0.09 26.23 -7.78
CA GLY A 153 -1.02 26.97 -8.41
C GLY A 153 -2.34 26.24 -8.28
#